data_AF-A0A445BSE5-F1
#
_entry.id   AF-A0A445BSE5-F1
#
_cell.length_a   1.000
_cell.length_b   1.000
_cell.length_c   1.000
_cell.angle_alpha   90.00
_cell.angle_beta   90.00
_cell.angle_gamma   90.00
#
_symmetry.space_group_name_H-M   'P 1'
#
loop_
_entity.id
_entity.type
_entity.pdbx_description
1 polymer ?
#
loop_
_entity_poly.entity_id
_entity_poly.type
_entity_poly.pdbx_seq_one_letter_code
_entity_poly.pdbx_strand_id
1 'polypeptide(L)'
;MRTPIKHYDKLFEIYGTDRAIGKHAENAKEKVKKWGKHKETINLNDDASFLKMEEECNDEPITPHATNFTMGHSPKIGLSNQLTGSQGTSSRGIKRKTTMSDKLESEMERMSQGIQALTNMMKDGNLFYERSINIAEKQVLTAEEQVQVAKEQVQIAKQQVRIVERGLVILEQSRPRIYSENDVWTELENLGVMPDLRMRCYRFFMQRR
;
A
#
# COMPACT_ATOMS: atom_id res chain seq x y z
N MET A 1 -30.73 -28.43 41.69
CA MET A 1 -30.61 -29.13 40.39
C MET A 1 -29.81 -28.24 39.45
N ARG A 2 -28.66 -28.69 38.92
CA ARG A 2 -27.90 -27.93 37.92
C ARG A 2 -28.57 -28.15 36.56
N THR A 3 -29.06 -27.08 35.94
CA THR A 3 -29.58 -27.13 34.58
C THR A 3 -28.43 -27.44 33.61
N PRO A 4 -28.51 -28.51 32.80
CA PRO A 4 -27.47 -28.82 31.84
C PRO A 4 -27.42 -27.73 30.76
N ILE A 5 -26.24 -27.14 30.57
CA ILE A 5 -26.01 -26.18 29.50
C ILE A 5 -26.06 -26.96 28.18
N LYS A 6 -27.08 -26.67 27.36
CA LYS A 6 -27.21 -27.30 26.04
C LYS A 6 -26.00 -26.88 25.20
N HIS A 7 -25.35 -27.88 24.58
CA HIS A 7 -24.18 -27.71 23.70
C HIS A 7 -22.90 -27.28 24.41
N TYR A 8 -22.75 -27.66 25.69
CA TYR A 8 -21.51 -27.48 26.44
C TYR A 8 -20.28 -28.02 25.68
N ASP A 9 -20.43 -29.13 24.96
CA ASP A 9 -19.34 -29.73 24.18
C ASP A 9 -18.81 -28.77 23.10
N LYS A 10 -19.71 -28.02 22.44
CA LYS A 10 -19.32 -27.00 21.44
C LYS A 10 -18.67 -25.79 22.09
N LEU A 11 -19.14 -25.37 23.27
CA LEU A 11 -18.51 -24.29 24.03
C LEU A 11 -17.12 -24.70 24.51
N PHE A 12 -16.96 -25.96 24.93
CA PHE A 12 -15.69 -26.53 25.32
C PHE A 12 -14.73 -26.66 24.14
N GLU A 13 -15.21 -26.99 22.94
CA GLU A 13 -14.41 -27.04 21.71
C GLU A 13 -13.90 -25.65 21.30
N ILE A 14 -14.72 -24.61 21.42
CA ILE A 14 -14.35 -23.23 21.03
C ILE A 14 -13.48 -22.53 22.08
N TYR A 15 -13.76 -22.72 23.37
CA TYR A 15 -13.12 -21.96 24.46
C TYR A 15 -12.24 -22.80 25.40
N GLY A 16 -12.32 -24.14 25.34
CA GLY A 16 -11.52 -25.03 26.18
C GLY A 16 -10.04 -25.06 25.78
N THR A 17 -9.75 -24.87 24.49
CA THR A 17 -8.39 -24.78 23.94
C THR A 17 -7.66 -23.50 24.39
N ASP A 18 -8.36 -22.36 24.44
CA ASP A 18 -7.81 -21.07 24.88
C ASP A 18 -7.43 -21.04 26.36
N ARG A 19 -8.10 -21.84 27.21
CA ARG A 19 -7.76 -21.95 28.64
C ARG A 19 -6.55 -22.83 28.91
N ALA A 20 -6.27 -23.82 28.07
CA ALA A 20 -5.15 -24.74 28.26
C ALA A 20 -3.82 -24.16 27.76
N ILE A 21 -3.85 -23.20 26.82
CA ILE A 21 -2.67 -22.52 26.30
C ILE A 21 -2.56 -21.15 27.00
N GLY A 22 -2.10 -21.15 28.24
CA GLY A 22 -1.78 -19.93 29.01
C GLY A 22 -0.58 -19.14 28.47
N LYS A 23 -0.44 -18.99 27.15
CA LYS A 23 0.66 -18.28 26.48
C LYS A 23 0.26 -16.93 25.87
N HIS A 24 -1.04 -16.63 25.74
CA HIS A 24 -1.53 -15.40 25.09
C HIS A 24 -2.43 -14.50 25.96
N ALA A 25 -2.68 -14.85 27.21
CA ALA A 25 -3.38 -13.97 28.13
C ALA A 25 -2.43 -12.87 28.66
N GLU A 26 -2.15 -11.85 27.84
CA GLU A 26 -1.46 -10.63 28.30
C GLU A 26 -2.24 -10.05 29.49
N ASN A 27 -1.62 -10.05 30.66
CA ASN A 27 -2.22 -9.53 31.88
C ASN A 27 -2.37 -8.00 31.74
N ALA A 28 -3.41 -7.40 32.31
CA ALA A 28 -3.66 -5.96 32.27
C ALA A 28 -2.45 -5.11 32.68
N LYS A 29 -1.59 -5.62 33.57
CA LYS A 29 -0.33 -4.97 33.99
C LYS A 29 0.73 -4.87 32.88
N GLU A 30 0.74 -5.83 31.96
CA GLU A 30 1.69 -5.87 30.83
C GLU A 30 1.30 -4.84 29.75
N LYS A 31 0.00 -4.69 29.49
CA LYS A 31 -0.53 -3.69 28.56
C LYS A 31 -0.21 -2.25 28.97
N VAL A 32 -0.32 -1.93 30.27
CA VAL A 32 0.01 -0.60 30.80
C VAL A 32 1.50 -0.28 30.64
N LYS A 33 2.38 -1.27 30.85
CA LYS A 33 3.83 -1.10 30.69
C LYS A 33 4.24 -0.87 29.23
N LYS A 34 3.49 -1.43 28.27
CA LYS A 34 3.69 -1.21 26.83
C LYS A 34 3.33 0.23 26.43
N TRP A 35 2.27 0.79 26.98
CA TRP A 35 1.82 2.15 26.67
C TRP A 35 2.72 3.23 27.29
N GLY A 36 3.33 2.96 28.44
CA GLY A 36 4.31 3.87 29.06
C GLY A 36 5.63 3.99 28.29
N LYS A 37 5.99 3.00 27.46
CA LYS A 37 7.26 2.98 26.72
C LYS A 37 7.23 3.70 25.37
N HIS A 38 6.05 3.93 24.79
CA HIS A 38 5.88 4.61 23.50
C HIS A 38 5.52 6.10 23.63
N LYS A 39 5.67 6.69 24.82
CA LYS A 39 5.47 8.13 25.02
C LYS A 39 6.74 8.91 24.67
N GLU A 40 7.17 8.79 23.42
CA GLU A 40 8.18 9.67 22.83
C GLU A 40 7.42 10.81 22.15
N THR A 41 7.66 12.05 22.59
CA THR A 41 7.01 13.25 22.06
C THR A 41 7.44 13.45 20.61
N ILE A 42 6.57 13.07 19.68
CA ILE A 42 6.76 13.31 18.25
C ILE A 42 6.55 14.81 18.01
N ASN A 43 7.64 15.55 17.77
CA ASN A 43 7.58 16.94 17.33
C ASN A 43 7.23 16.97 15.84
N LEU A 44 6.06 17.48 15.50
CA LEU A 44 5.52 17.53 14.13
C LEU A 44 5.89 18.81 13.36
N ASN A 45 6.89 19.57 13.82
CA ASN A 45 7.20 20.90 13.30
C ASN A 45 8.37 20.98 12.29
N ASP A 46 9.05 19.87 11.98
CA ASP A 46 10.30 19.93 11.19
C ASP A 46 10.15 19.66 9.67
N ASP A 47 8.94 19.38 9.16
CA ASP A 47 8.70 19.07 7.74
C ASP A 47 8.13 20.25 6.91
N ALA A 48 8.58 21.48 7.20
CA ALA A 48 8.18 22.67 6.46
C ALA A 48 8.98 22.93 5.16
N SER A 49 9.76 21.97 4.65
CA SER A 49 10.64 22.17 3.49
C SER A 49 10.08 21.68 2.15
N PHE A 50 8.92 21.01 2.11
CA PHE A 50 8.35 20.46 0.88
C PHE A 50 7.16 21.24 0.28
N LEU A 51 6.80 22.39 0.84
CA LEU A 51 5.75 23.26 0.30
C LEU A 51 6.32 24.58 -0.22
N LYS A 52 7.02 24.54 -1.37
CA LYS A 52 7.10 25.71 -2.25
C LYS A 52 7.55 25.32 -3.66
N MET A 53 6.61 24.97 -4.54
CA MET A 53 6.59 25.52 -5.89
C MET A 53 5.13 25.61 -6.32
N GLU A 54 4.71 26.85 -6.52
CA GLU A 54 3.37 27.23 -6.92
C GLU A 54 3.06 26.73 -8.33
N GLU A 55 1.88 26.13 -8.40
CA GLU A 55 0.95 26.00 -9.51
C GLU A 55 0.95 27.20 -10.46
N GLU A 56 1.26 26.99 -11.75
CA GLU A 56 0.58 27.63 -12.91
C GLU A 56 1.09 27.03 -14.23
N CYS A 57 0.31 26.17 -14.89
CA CYS A 57 0.19 26.19 -16.35
C CYS A 57 -1.04 25.38 -16.80
N ASN A 58 -1.84 26.04 -17.62
CA ASN A 58 -3.23 25.76 -17.98
C ASN A 58 -3.47 24.47 -18.80
N ASP A 59 -4.74 24.03 -18.74
CA ASP A 59 -5.38 22.96 -19.50
C ASP A 59 -5.33 23.16 -21.04
N GLU A 60 -4.88 22.16 -21.80
CA GLU A 60 -5.68 21.49 -22.86
C GLU A 60 -4.91 20.32 -23.54
N PRO A 61 -5.61 19.31 -24.10
CA PRO A 61 -5.06 17.98 -24.36
C PRO A 61 -4.66 17.78 -25.83
N ILE A 62 -3.52 17.12 -26.11
CA ILE A 62 -3.25 16.58 -27.45
C ILE A 62 -2.67 15.15 -27.38
N THR A 63 -3.44 14.24 -27.97
CA THR A 63 -3.23 12.81 -28.25
C THR A 63 -2.02 12.56 -29.18
N PRO A 64 -1.48 11.33 -29.28
CA PRO A 64 -0.16 11.06 -29.84
C PRO A 64 -0.21 10.76 -31.34
N HIS A 65 0.58 11.47 -32.15
CA HIS A 65 0.87 11.05 -33.52
C HIS A 65 2.36 11.11 -33.82
N ALA A 66 2.86 9.94 -34.24
CA ALA A 66 4.13 9.73 -34.88
C ALA A 66 4.39 10.74 -36.00
N THR A 67 5.65 11.11 -36.23
CA THR A 67 6.31 11.01 -37.56
C THR A 67 7.75 11.54 -37.55
N ASN A 68 8.63 10.70 -38.11
CA ASN A 68 9.74 11.02 -39.02
C ASN A 68 11.02 11.66 -38.48
N PHE A 69 12.02 10.80 -38.26
CA PHE A 69 13.44 11.15 -38.43
C PHE A 69 13.68 11.61 -39.88
N THR A 70 14.00 12.88 -40.06
CA THR A 70 14.42 13.43 -41.36
C THR A 70 15.94 13.57 -41.37
N MET A 71 16.60 12.71 -42.14
CA MET A 71 18.01 12.82 -42.51
C MET A 71 18.17 13.98 -43.50
N GLY A 72 19.03 14.96 -43.20
CA GLY A 72 19.22 16.12 -44.08
C GLY A 72 20.48 16.94 -43.81
N HIS A 73 21.50 16.67 -44.63
CA HIS A 73 22.50 17.59 -45.18
C HIS A 73 23.60 18.24 -44.30
N SER A 74 24.85 17.90 -44.64
CA SER A 74 26.02 18.81 -44.67
C SER A 74 26.13 19.45 -46.08
N PRO A 75 26.96 20.47 -46.41
CA PRO A 75 27.89 21.29 -45.61
C PRO A 75 27.79 22.83 -45.89
N LYS A 76 28.52 23.70 -45.15
CA LYS A 76 28.92 25.01 -45.69
C LYS A 76 30.25 25.52 -45.13
N ILE A 77 31.28 25.43 -45.98
CA ILE A 77 32.58 26.09 -45.87
C ILE A 77 32.37 27.57 -46.19
N GLY A 78 32.66 28.45 -45.23
CA GLY A 78 32.65 29.90 -45.42
C GLY A 78 34.07 30.45 -45.56
N LEU A 79 34.49 30.70 -46.80
CA LEU A 79 35.59 31.61 -47.12
C LEU A 79 35.01 33.03 -47.19
N SER A 80 35.57 33.97 -46.43
CA SER A 80 35.33 35.41 -46.64
C SER A 80 36.63 36.18 -46.46
N ASN A 81 37.07 36.82 -47.53
CA ASN A 81 38.16 37.79 -47.58
C ASN A 81 37.60 39.13 -48.10
N GLN A 82 38.25 40.23 -47.68
CA GLN A 82 38.23 41.63 -48.17
C GLN A 82 37.38 42.64 -47.33
N LEU A 83 37.84 43.84 -46.92
CA LEU A 83 39.11 44.59 -47.04
C LEU A 83 39.12 45.83 -46.08
N THR A 84 40.33 46.40 -45.81
CA THR A 84 40.69 47.79 -45.38
C THR A 84 40.22 48.31 -44.01
N GLY A 85 41.01 48.91 -43.10
CA GLY A 85 42.41 49.32 -43.01
C GLY A 85 42.53 50.40 -41.90
N SER A 86 43.39 50.22 -40.89
CA SER A 86 43.89 51.32 -40.04
C SER A 86 45.17 50.88 -39.31
N GLN A 87 46.05 51.85 -39.08
CA GLN A 87 47.51 51.72 -38.98
C GLN A 87 48.01 51.84 -37.53
N GLY A 88 49.04 51.06 -37.18
CA GLY A 88 49.85 51.17 -35.95
C GLY A 88 49.29 50.35 -34.77
N THR A 89 50.03 49.51 -34.03
CA THR A 89 51.46 49.50 -33.70
C THR A 89 52.02 48.07 -33.63
N SER A 90 53.31 47.96 -33.95
CA SER A 90 54.16 46.77 -33.84
C SER A 90 54.05 46.04 -32.49
N SER A 91 53.62 44.77 -32.51
CA SER A 91 54.12 43.75 -31.59
C SER A 91 54.68 42.60 -32.42
N ARG A 92 55.97 42.32 -32.26
CA ARG A 92 56.75 41.34 -33.00
C ARG A 92 56.22 39.91 -32.75
N GLY A 93 55.17 39.55 -33.47
CA GLY A 93 54.55 38.22 -33.45
C GLY A 93 55.39 37.21 -34.21
N ILE A 94 55.96 36.26 -33.47
CA ILE A 94 56.60 35.07 -34.03
C ILE A 94 55.50 34.25 -34.73
N LYS A 95 55.49 34.23 -36.07
CA LYS A 95 54.61 33.37 -36.87
C LYS A 95 55.11 31.93 -36.76
N ARG A 96 54.68 31.20 -35.72
CA ARG A 96 54.83 29.75 -35.69
C ARG A 96 53.87 29.19 -36.75
N LYS A 97 54.42 28.63 -37.83
CA LYS A 97 53.65 27.81 -38.76
C LYS A 97 53.38 26.50 -38.02
N THR A 98 52.23 26.40 -37.35
CA THR A 98 51.76 25.13 -36.77
C THR A 98 51.77 24.09 -37.89
N THR A 99 52.49 23.01 -37.67
CA THR A 99 52.63 21.95 -38.66
C THR A 99 51.27 21.24 -38.73
N MET A 100 50.82 20.80 -39.91
CA MET A 100 49.53 20.08 -40.03
C MET A 100 49.47 18.85 -39.11
N SER A 101 50.62 18.30 -38.73
CA SER A 101 50.82 17.25 -37.71
C SER A 101 50.30 17.67 -36.33
N ASP A 102 50.66 18.85 -35.84
CA ASP A 102 50.32 19.31 -34.48
C ASP A 102 48.80 19.49 -34.32
N LYS A 103 48.12 19.89 -35.41
CA LYS A 103 46.66 20.02 -35.45
C LYS A 103 45.98 18.64 -35.41
N LEU A 104 46.55 17.65 -36.09
CA LEU A 104 46.05 16.27 -36.08
C LEU A 104 46.21 15.64 -34.68
N GLU A 105 47.36 15.85 -34.05
CA GLU A 105 47.65 15.36 -32.70
C GLU A 105 46.68 15.96 -31.67
N SER A 106 46.43 17.27 -31.75
CA SER A 106 45.45 17.94 -30.89
C SER A 106 44.02 17.41 -31.08
N GLU A 107 43.59 17.13 -32.31
CA GLU A 107 42.28 16.50 -32.57
C GLU A 107 42.21 15.06 -32.03
N MET A 108 43.29 14.28 -32.15
CA MET A 108 43.36 12.92 -31.63
C MET A 108 43.31 12.91 -30.09
N GLU A 109 44.00 13.85 -29.44
CA GLU A 109 43.95 14.02 -27.99
C GLU A 109 42.54 14.41 -27.53
N ARG A 110 41.91 15.38 -28.21
CA ARG A 110 40.52 15.78 -27.94
C ARG A 110 39.54 14.62 -28.08
N MET A 111 39.71 13.78 -29.09
CA MET A 111 38.90 12.58 -29.29
C MET A 111 39.14 11.54 -28.19
N SER A 112 40.40 11.30 -27.79
CA SER A 112 40.74 10.39 -26.71
C SER A 112 40.08 10.81 -25.38
N GLN A 113 40.14 12.10 -25.05
CA GLN A 113 39.45 12.68 -23.89
C GLN A 113 37.92 12.49 -23.99
N GLY A 114 37.34 12.71 -25.17
CA GLY A 114 35.91 12.48 -25.42
C GLY A 114 35.48 11.03 -25.20
N ILE A 115 36.27 10.06 -25.70
CA ILE A 115 36.04 8.62 -25.52
C ILE A 115 36.14 8.25 -24.04
N GLN A 116 37.13 8.79 -23.33
CA GLN A 116 37.31 8.54 -21.90
C GLN A 116 36.14 9.10 -21.08
N ALA A 117 35.68 10.32 -21.41
CA ALA A 117 34.51 10.92 -20.78
C ALA A 117 33.24 10.08 -21.01
N LEU A 118 33.01 9.61 -22.24
CA LEU A 118 31.90 8.72 -22.55
C LEU A 118 31.99 7.40 -21.78
N THR A 119 33.20 6.81 -21.70
CA THR A 119 33.43 5.57 -20.95
C THR A 119 33.10 5.72 -19.47
N ASN A 120 33.49 6.83 -18.85
CA ASN A 120 33.17 7.11 -17.45
C ASN A 120 31.65 7.31 -17.27
N MET A 121 31.02 8.07 -18.16
CA MET A 121 29.57 8.28 -18.14
C MET A 121 28.78 6.96 -18.28
N MET A 122 29.26 6.03 -19.11
CA MET A 122 28.65 4.71 -19.24
C MET A 122 28.78 3.87 -17.95
N LYS A 123 29.93 3.94 -17.27
CA LYS A 123 30.12 3.26 -15.98
C LYS A 123 29.18 3.83 -14.92
N ASP A 124 29.06 5.15 -14.85
CA ASP A 124 28.15 5.83 -13.91
C ASP A 124 26.68 5.48 -14.23
N GLY A 125 26.32 5.45 -15.51
CA GLY A 125 25.00 5.01 -15.98
C GLY A 125 24.68 3.59 -15.54
N ASN A 126 25.62 2.65 -15.69
CA ASN A 126 25.43 1.27 -15.23
C ASN A 126 25.21 1.18 -13.72
N LEU A 127 26.01 1.91 -12.92
CA LEU A 127 25.83 1.98 -11.47
C LEU A 127 24.46 2.54 -11.09
N PHE A 128 24.00 3.56 -11.82
CA PHE A 128 22.66 4.13 -11.63
C PHE A 128 21.55 3.12 -11.92
N TYR A 129 21.65 2.38 -13.03
CA TYR A 129 20.67 1.35 -13.38
C TYR A 129 20.67 0.18 -12.38
N GLU A 130 21.83 -0.25 -11.90
CA GLU A 130 21.91 -1.31 -10.90
C GLU A 130 21.23 -0.88 -9.59
N ARG A 131 21.47 0.37 -9.14
CA ARG A 131 20.82 0.92 -7.96
C ARG A 131 19.32 1.06 -8.14
N SER A 132 18.85 1.51 -9.30
CA SER A 132 17.42 1.67 -9.58
C SER A 132 16.71 0.32 -9.63
N ILE A 133 17.33 -0.71 -10.22
CA ILE A 133 16.84 -2.09 -10.21
C ILE A 133 16.73 -2.60 -8.76
N ASN A 134 17.77 -2.43 -7.94
CA ASN A 134 17.71 -2.88 -6.54
C ASN A 134 16.60 -2.19 -5.72
N ILE A 135 16.36 -0.90 -5.98
CA ILE A 135 15.26 -0.17 -5.34
C ILE A 135 13.91 -0.72 -5.80
N ALA A 136 13.75 -0.95 -7.11
CA ALA A 136 12.52 -1.53 -7.65
C ALA A 136 12.24 -2.93 -7.09
N GLU A 137 13.26 -3.79 -7.00
CA GLU A 137 13.15 -5.12 -6.39
C GLU A 137 12.70 -5.05 -4.94
N LYS A 138 13.30 -4.15 -4.13
CA LYS A 138 12.89 -3.96 -2.73
C LYS A 138 11.45 -3.47 -2.61
N GLN A 139 11.01 -2.58 -3.50
CA GLN A 139 9.62 -2.11 -3.53
C GLN A 139 8.66 -3.24 -3.87
N VAL A 140 9.01 -4.11 -4.83
CA VAL A 140 8.21 -5.29 -5.18
C VAL A 140 8.09 -6.24 -3.97
N LEU A 141 9.20 -6.58 -3.32
CA LEU A 141 9.19 -7.43 -2.13
C LEU A 141 8.31 -6.85 -1.01
N THR A 142 8.41 -5.55 -0.77
CA THR A 142 7.58 -4.85 0.23
C THR A 142 6.10 -4.92 -0.13
N ALA A 143 5.76 -4.74 -1.41
CA ALA A 143 4.39 -4.84 -1.89
C ALA A 143 3.84 -6.27 -1.76
N GLU A 144 4.65 -7.29 -2.04
CA GLU A 144 4.28 -8.69 -1.85
C GLU A 144 3.97 -9.03 -0.39
N GLU A 145 4.81 -8.55 0.54
CA GLU A 145 4.56 -8.70 1.99
C GLU A 145 3.24 -8.03 2.40
N GLN A 146 2.96 -6.81 1.92
CA GLN A 146 1.70 -6.13 2.21
C GLN A 146 0.49 -6.88 1.65
N VAL A 147 0.59 -7.44 0.44
CA VAL A 147 -0.47 -8.27 -0.15
C VAL A 147 -0.71 -9.52 0.70
N GLN A 148 0.35 -10.15 1.22
CA GLN A 148 0.22 -11.32 2.07
C GLN A 148 -0.48 -10.99 3.40
N VAL A 149 -0.10 -9.89 4.04
CA VAL A 149 -0.77 -9.40 5.26
C VAL A 149 -2.26 -9.12 4.98
N ALA A 150 -2.58 -8.46 3.86
CA ALA A 150 -3.95 -8.19 3.47
C ALA A 150 -4.77 -9.48 3.27
N LYS A 151 -4.17 -10.51 2.66
CA LYS A 151 -4.82 -11.83 2.51
C LYS A 151 -5.15 -12.45 3.87
N GLU A 152 -4.23 -12.41 4.82
CA GLU A 152 -4.47 -12.94 6.18
C GLU A 152 -5.57 -12.18 6.91
N GLN A 153 -5.57 -10.85 6.82
CA GLN A 153 -6.64 -10.01 7.38
C GLN A 153 -8.01 -10.36 6.80
N VAL A 154 -8.10 -10.57 5.47
CA VAL A 154 -9.34 -11.00 4.82
C VAL A 154 -9.80 -12.37 5.32
N GLN A 155 -8.88 -13.32 5.57
CA GLN A 155 -9.25 -14.63 6.12
C GLN A 155 -9.79 -14.53 7.55
N ILE A 156 -9.18 -13.70 8.39
CA ILE A 156 -9.67 -13.42 9.74
C ILE A 156 -11.06 -12.78 9.70
N ALA A 157 -11.26 -11.78 8.84
CA ALA A 157 -12.57 -11.13 8.67
C ALA A 157 -13.64 -12.14 8.23
N LYS A 158 -13.34 -13.03 7.28
CA LYS A 158 -14.24 -14.11 6.87
C LYS A 158 -14.62 -15.02 8.04
N GLN A 159 -13.66 -15.37 8.90
CA GLN A 159 -13.94 -16.20 10.08
C GLN A 159 -14.82 -15.46 11.09
N GLN A 160 -14.58 -14.17 11.31
CA GLN A 160 -15.40 -13.35 12.20
C GLN A 160 -16.85 -13.25 11.70
N VAL A 161 -17.06 -13.05 10.39
CA VAL A 161 -18.40 -13.06 9.78
C VAL A 161 -19.10 -14.39 10.04
N ARG A 162 -18.43 -15.53 9.81
CA ARG A 162 -19.01 -16.86 10.10
C ARG A 162 -19.41 -17.03 11.58
N ILE A 163 -18.61 -16.50 12.50
CA ILE A 163 -18.92 -16.55 13.94
C ILE A 163 -20.15 -15.70 14.26
N VAL A 164 -20.22 -14.48 13.70
CA VAL A 164 -21.37 -13.57 13.89
C VAL A 164 -22.65 -14.19 13.33
N GLU A 165 -22.61 -14.76 12.12
CA GLU A 165 -23.75 -15.45 11.51
C GLU A 165 -24.27 -16.60 12.39
N ARG A 166 -23.36 -17.44 12.91
CA ARG A 166 -23.73 -18.50 13.86
C ARG A 166 -24.31 -17.94 15.15
N GLY A 167 -23.72 -16.86 15.68
CA GLY A 167 -24.22 -16.17 16.87
C GLY A 167 -25.63 -15.62 16.66
N LEU A 168 -25.93 -15.08 15.47
CA LEU A 168 -27.25 -14.58 15.11
C LEU A 168 -28.29 -15.69 15.11
N VAL A 169 -27.99 -16.84 14.50
CA VAL A 169 -28.90 -18.01 14.50
C VAL A 169 -29.18 -18.48 15.94
N ILE A 170 -28.16 -18.55 16.79
CA ILE A 170 -28.34 -18.91 18.21
C ILE A 170 -29.21 -17.87 18.92
N LEU A 171 -28.98 -16.59 18.67
CA LEU A 171 -29.76 -15.52 19.29
C LEU A 171 -31.22 -15.59 18.85
N GLU A 172 -31.50 -15.85 17.58
CA GLU A 172 -32.85 -16.03 17.05
C GLU A 172 -33.56 -17.23 17.67
N GLN A 173 -32.87 -18.37 17.79
CA GLN A 173 -33.43 -19.59 18.40
C GLN A 173 -33.61 -19.49 19.91
N SER A 174 -32.81 -18.66 20.59
CA SER A 174 -32.90 -18.45 22.04
C SER A 174 -33.89 -17.36 22.44
N ARG A 175 -34.49 -16.64 21.49
CA ARG A 175 -35.53 -15.66 21.80
C ARG A 175 -36.69 -16.35 22.52
N PRO A 176 -37.12 -15.84 23.70
CA PRO A 176 -38.32 -16.34 24.34
C PRO A 176 -39.51 -16.21 23.39
N ARG A 177 -40.17 -17.33 23.05
CA ARG A 177 -41.42 -17.29 22.29
C ARG A 177 -42.47 -16.62 23.17
N ILE A 178 -42.85 -15.40 22.80
CA ILE A 178 -43.98 -14.71 23.41
C ILE A 178 -45.23 -15.26 22.72
N TYR A 179 -45.87 -16.26 23.32
CA TYR A 179 -47.16 -16.75 22.86
C TYR A 179 -48.25 -15.71 23.17
N SER A 180 -49.06 -15.38 22.17
CA SER A 180 -50.35 -14.71 22.39
C SER A 180 -51.33 -15.69 23.03
N GLU A 181 -52.42 -15.18 23.62
CA GLU A 181 -53.46 -16.03 24.21
C GLU A 181 -54.01 -17.03 23.19
N ASN A 182 -54.24 -16.59 21.95
CA ASN A 182 -54.73 -17.42 20.86
C ASN A 182 -53.71 -18.50 20.43
N ASP A 183 -52.41 -18.20 20.49
CA ASP A 183 -51.37 -19.18 20.19
C ASP A 183 -51.33 -20.29 21.24
N VAL A 184 -51.49 -19.94 22.53
CA VAL A 184 -51.58 -20.93 23.61
C VAL A 184 -52.82 -21.82 23.43
N TRP A 185 -53.96 -21.23 23.07
CA TRP A 185 -55.19 -21.97 22.80
C TRP A 185 -55.06 -22.95 21.64
N THR A 186 -54.45 -22.51 20.54
CA THR A 186 -54.20 -23.33 19.34
C THR A 186 -53.24 -24.46 19.64
N GLU A 187 -52.22 -24.23 20.48
CA GLU A 187 -51.26 -25.29 20.79
C GLU A 187 -51.82 -26.34 21.75
N LEU A 188 -52.69 -25.96 22.68
CA LEU A 188 -53.44 -26.92 23.49
C LEU A 188 -54.39 -27.78 22.64
N GLU A 189 -54.91 -27.24 21.54
CA GLU A 189 -55.68 -27.98 20.54
C GLU A 189 -54.83 -28.99 19.78
N ASN A 190 -53.68 -28.54 19.26
CA ASN A 190 -52.73 -29.38 18.54
C ASN A 190 -52.20 -30.54 19.40
N LEU A 191 -52.07 -30.31 20.71
CA LEU A 191 -51.66 -31.33 21.69
C LEU A 191 -52.79 -32.33 22.05
N GLY A 192 -54.00 -32.17 21.50
CA GLY A 192 -55.13 -33.06 21.75
C GLY A 192 -55.69 -32.96 23.17
N VAL A 193 -55.50 -31.81 23.85
CA VAL A 193 -56.04 -31.62 25.20
C VAL A 193 -57.57 -31.58 25.11
N MET A 194 -58.22 -32.46 25.87
CA MET A 194 -59.68 -32.53 25.96
C MET A 194 -60.27 -31.14 26.27
N PRO A 195 -61.37 -30.72 25.58
CA PRO A 195 -61.94 -29.39 25.73
C PRO A 195 -62.19 -28.96 27.18
N ASP A 196 -62.68 -29.90 28.00
CA ASP A 196 -62.99 -29.68 29.42
C ASP A 196 -61.76 -29.37 30.29
N LEU A 197 -60.58 -29.83 29.87
CA LEU A 197 -59.31 -29.61 30.56
C LEU A 197 -58.53 -28.41 30.01
N ARG A 198 -58.84 -27.95 28.79
CA ARG A 198 -58.13 -26.87 28.09
C ARG A 198 -58.07 -25.59 28.93
N MET A 199 -59.19 -25.20 29.54
CA MET A 199 -59.28 -24.03 30.45
C MET A 199 -58.48 -24.16 31.75
N ARG A 200 -58.28 -25.38 32.26
CA ARG A 200 -57.45 -25.61 33.45
C ARG A 200 -55.97 -25.53 33.09
N CYS A 201 -55.59 -26.14 31.97
CA CYS A 201 -54.22 -26.07 31.45
C CYS A 201 -53.80 -24.63 31.12
N TYR A 202 -54.65 -23.87 30.43
CA TYR A 202 -54.39 -22.45 30.13
C TYR A 202 -54.16 -21.61 31.39
N ARG A 203 -55.04 -21.72 32.40
CA ARG A 203 -54.90 -21.01 33.68
C ARG A 203 -53.60 -21.38 34.40
N PHE A 204 -53.21 -22.65 34.39
CA PHE A 204 -51.97 -23.10 34.99
C PHE A 204 -50.73 -22.48 34.33
N PHE A 205 -50.73 -22.32 33.00
CA PHE A 205 -49.64 -21.67 32.26
C PHE A 205 -49.58 -20.15 32.49
N MET A 206 -50.74 -19.49 32.60
CA MET A 206 -50.81 -18.04 32.85
C MET A 206 -50.50 -17.64 34.29
N GLN A 207 -50.69 -18.55 35.26
CA GLN A 207 -50.44 -18.30 36.68
C GLN A 207 -48.97 -18.55 37.10
N ARG A 208 -48.17 -19.16 36.22
CA ARG A 208 -46.74 -19.47 36.42
C ARG A 208 -45.79 -18.67 35.51
N ARG A 209 -46.32 -17.72 34.74
CA ARG A 209 -45.54 -16.79 33.91
C ARG A 209 -45.10 -15.59 34.74
#